data_AF-W4V9J0-F1
#
_entry.id   AF-W4V9J0-F1
#
_cell.length_a   1.000
_cell.length_b   1.000
_cell.length_c   1.000
_cell.angle_alpha   90.00
_cell.angle_beta   90.00
_cell.angle_gamma   90.00
#
_symmetry.space_group_name_H-M   'P 1'
#
loop_
_entity.id
_entity.type
_entity.pdbx_description
1 polymer ?
#
loop_
_entity_poly.entity_id
_entity_poly.type
_entity_poly.pdbx_seq_one_letter_code
_entity_poly.pdbx_strand_id
1 'polypeptide(L)'
;MGLKKSEGMFLGQKVFFSHNDILTVKRRKINFYKPAIAGVAALLMLIFSYFKFFNSSETLLFIDVDINPSIEFAVDGKSVVKDVHPINKEADALTQNLDLENIPLTEALIKYIDKAIEDGYLNDRKENSNYLLVSAALNSKSSEFKKNRLNTEKKLDSELENLKDDLLNIYSRKFNFEILKVPEYYKQKSMEKNISMGKYMVYEKIREKGTSITIEEIQSGNLYNLLHQNGLYPLSEKSTNISPETTPVSMSTYAVSQTPQSIFTPEATGKAEVTPTPTYYKTPSITSEPTHKIKPSDIPKVTDLAQYNFENGFQGFKVSNAIEFYNSSDNAFAGTKSLKIRMRSGEDEYIDTSNVDPSITHGTTITFHVWIPETTEITAVEPFYQDADWEWTGNWNFYSQLTPNSWNTIKLKVLEDEPLPIRRIGVKIAAQGKNFSGYVYIDSISWE
;
A
#
# COMPACT_ATOMS: atom_id res chain seq x y z
N MET A 1 11.81 -65.19 -47.87
CA MET A 1 11.74 -65.31 -49.34
C MET A 1 10.64 -66.30 -49.63
N GLY A 2 9.53 -65.85 -50.20
CA GLY A 2 8.40 -66.74 -50.53
C GLY A 2 8.39 -67.03 -52.03
N LEU A 3 7.85 -68.16 -52.45
CA LEU A 3 7.63 -68.46 -53.86
C LEU A 3 6.13 -68.41 -54.15
N LYS A 4 5.72 -67.80 -55.26
CA LYS A 4 4.30 -67.78 -55.64
C LYS A 4 3.86 -69.22 -55.95
N LYS A 5 2.84 -69.72 -55.23
CA LYS A 5 2.30 -71.06 -55.47
C LYS A 5 1.50 -71.08 -56.78
N SER A 6 1.81 -72.03 -57.65
CA SER A 6 1.02 -72.31 -58.85
C SER A 6 0.09 -73.50 -58.61
N GLU A 7 -0.99 -73.56 -59.38
CA GLU A 7 -1.96 -74.64 -59.31
C GLU A 7 -1.30 -75.99 -59.61
N GLY A 8 -1.58 -77.01 -58.79
CA GLY A 8 -0.98 -78.35 -58.89
C GLY A 8 0.30 -78.58 -58.08
N MET A 9 0.88 -77.57 -57.41
CA MET A 9 2.06 -77.76 -56.55
C MET A 9 1.71 -78.44 -55.22
N PHE A 10 2.50 -79.46 -54.84
CA PHE A 10 2.37 -80.18 -53.57
C PHE A 10 3.69 -80.22 -52.77
N LEU A 11 3.59 -80.56 -51.48
CA LEU A 11 4.72 -80.52 -50.55
C LEU A 11 5.79 -81.58 -50.92
N GLY A 12 7.06 -81.18 -50.95
CA GLY A 12 8.20 -82.07 -51.27
C GLY A 12 8.55 -82.17 -52.76
N GLN A 13 7.74 -81.60 -53.65
CA GLN A 13 8.01 -81.53 -55.08
C GLN A 13 9.21 -80.60 -55.37
N LYS A 14 10.19 -81.07 -56.15
CA LYS A 14 11.26 -80.20 -56.68
C LYS A 14 10.71 -79.40 -57.86
N VAL A 15 10.80 -78.09 -57.78
CA VAL A 15 10.36 -77.16 -58.84
C VAL A 15 11.51 -76.29 -59.28
N PHE A 16 11.59 -76.00 -60.59
CA PHE A 16 12.46 -74.96 -61.10
C PHE A 16 11.72 -73.62 -60.99
N PHE A 17 12.42 -72.58 -60.53
CA PHE A 17 11.86 -71.24 -60.39
C PHE A 17 12.81 -70.20 -60.96
N SER A 18 12.24 -69.11 -61.45
CA SER A 18 12.95 -67.93 -61.95
C SER A 18 12.98 -66.83 -60.89
N HIS A 19 13.76 -65.78 -61.13
CA HIS A 19 13.80 -64.62 -60.23
C HIS A 19 12.43 -63.93 -60.08
N ASN A 20 11.57 -64.04 -61.09
CA ASN A 20 10.23 -63.45 -61.09
C ASN A 20 9.23 -64.21 -60.21
N ASP A 21 9.54 -65.46 -59.83
CA ASP A 21 8.67 -66.29 -58.99
C ASP A 21 8.86 -66.03 -57.49
N ILE A 22 9.87 -65.22 -57.14
CA ILE A 22 10.23 -64.87 -55.77
C ILE A 22 9.39 -63.68 -55.30
N LEU A 23 8.54 -63.93 -54.31
CA LEU A 23 7.84 -62.89 -53.57
C LEU A 23 8.83 -62.19 -52.61
N THR A 24 9.20 -60.95 -52.94
CA THR A 24 9.86 -60.04 -52.01
C THR A 24 8.78 -59.37 -51.14
N VAL A 25 8.68 -59.80 -49.89
CA VAL A 25 7.78 -59.14 -48.92
C VAL A 25 8.38 -57.77 -48.57
N LYS A 26 7.93 -56.69 -49.22
CA LYS A 26 8.23 -55.32 -48.79
C LYS A 26 7.53 -55.08 -47.45
N ARG A 27 8.22 -55.32 -46.33
CA ARG A 27 7.74 -54.89 -45.00
C ARG A 27 7.58 -53.36 -45.03
N ARG A 28 6.34 -52.87 -44.99
CA ARG A 28 6.08 -51.44 -44.77
C ARG A 28 6.71 -51.06 -43.43
N LYS A 29 7.77 -50.26 -43.44
CA LYS A 29 8.31 -49.65 -42.23
C LYS A 29 7.26 -48.67 -41.72
N ILE A 30 6.54 -49.06 -40.68
CA ILE A 30 5.61 -48.16 -39.99
C ILE A 30 6.50 -47.21 -39.18
N ASN A 31 6.48 -45.93 -39.55
CA ASN A 31 7.25 -44.89 -38.88
C ASN A 31 6.62 -44.59 -37.51
N PHE A 32 7.03 -45.34 -36.50
CA PHE A 32 6.49 -45.35 -35.13
C PHE A 32 6.58 -43.99 -34.40
N TYR A 33 7.30 -43.02 -34.95
CA TYR A 33 7.45 -41.67 -34.38
C TYR A 33 6.27 -40.72 -34.68
N LYS A 34 5.45 -41.00 -35.70
CA LYS A 34 4.28 -40.16 -36.03
C LYS A 34 3.21 -40.11 -34.91
N PRO A 35 2.79 -41.23 -34.29
CA PRO A 35 1.87 -41.17 -33.15
C PRO A 35 2.51 -40.52 -31.91
N ALA A 36 3.83 -40.64 -31.72
CA ALA A 36 4.54 -39.98 -30.63
C ALA A 36 4.52 -38.44 -30.76
N ILE A 37 4.71 -37.90 -31.97
CA ILE A 37 4.60 -36.45 -32.24
C ILE A 37 3.17 -35.94 -31.94
N ALA A 38 2.15 -36.70 -32.33
CA ALA A 38 0.76 -36.34 -32.06
C ALA A 38 0.44 -36.30 -30.55
N GLY A 39 0.99 -37.25 -29.78
CA GLY A 39 0.85 -37.27 -28.32
C GLY A 39 1.50 -36.06 -27.64
N VAL A 40 2.72 -35.68 -28.06
CA VAL A 40 3.41 -34.50 -27.52
C VAL A 40 2.66 -33.20 -27.86
N ALA A 41 2.13 -33.07 -29.07
CA ALA A 41 1.33 -31.92 -29.47
C ALA A 41 0.04 -31.81 -28.65
N ALA A 42 -0.65 -32.93 -28.37
CA ALA A 42 -1.85 -32.95 -27.53
C ALA A 42 -1.54 -32.53 -26.08
N LEU A 43 -0.43 -33.01 -25.50
CA LEU A 43 0.04 -32.59 -24.18
C LEU A 43 0.38 -31.10 -24.13
N LEU A 44 1.08 -30.57 -25.14
CA LEU A 44 1.36 -29.14 -25.23
C LEU A 44 0.09 -28.31 -25.39
N MET A 45 -0.90 -28.78 -26.14
CA MET A 45 -2.21 -28.11 -26.24
C MET A 45 -2.97 -28.13 -24.91
N LEU A 46 -2.92 -29.22 -24.14
CA LEU A 46 -3.50 -29.29 -22.80
C LEU A 46 -2.77 -28.36 -21.82
N ILE A 47 -1.44 -28.35 -21.85
CA ILE A 47 -0.62 -27.45 -21.03
C ILE A 47 -0.87 -25.99 -21.44
N PHE A 48 -0.96 -25.67 -22.72
CA PHE A 48 -1.23 -24.32 -23.22
C PHE A 48 -2.67 -23.88 -22.95
N SER A 49 -3.64 -24.80 -23.02
CA SER A 49 -5.03 -24.57 -22.63
C SER A 49 -5.15 -24.34 -21.12
N TYR A 50 -4.45 -25.13 -20.31
CA TYR A 50 -4.35 -24.94 -18.86
C TYR A 50 -3.66 -23.61 -18.55
N PHE A 51 -2.55 -23.29 -19.22
CA PHE A 51 -1.83 -22.04 -19.03
C PHE A 51 -2.66 -20.82 -19.44
N LYS A 52 -3.49 -20.92 -20.49
CA LYS A 52 -4.46 -19.88 -20.86
C LYS A 52 -5.60 -19.76 -19.85
N PHE A 53 -6.09 -20.87 -19.31
CA PHE A 53 -7.16 -20.87 -18.30
C PHE A 53 -6.67 -20.29 -16.96
N PHE A 54 -5.41 -20.52 -16.58
CA PHE A 54 -4.81 -19.99 -15.35
C PHE A 54 -4.12 -18.61 -15.51
N ASN A 55 -3.81 -18.15 -16.73
CA ASN A 55 -3.25 -16.80 -17.00
C ASN A 55 -4.21 -15.88 -17.77
N SER A 56 -5.51 -15.87 -17.47
CA SER A 56 -6.43 -14.97 -18.19
C SER A 56 -7.60 -14.46 -17.35
N SER A 57 -7.27 -13.69 -16.32
CA SER A 57 -7.94 -12.40 -16.09
C SER A 57 -7.08 -11.56 -15.17
N GLU A 58 -6.66 -10.40 -15.65
CA GLU A 58 -5.84 -9.51 -14.85
C GLU A 58 -6.76 -8.76 -13.89
N THR A 59 -6.69 -9.10 -12.60
CA THR A 59 -7.39 -8.36 -11.55
C THR A 59 -6.85 -6.94 -11.51
N LEU A 60 -7.69 -5.97 -11.84
CA LEU A 60 -7.38 -4.55 -11.75
C LEU A 60 -7.71 -4.02 -10.35
N LEU A 61 -8.77 -4.54 -9.75
CA LEU A 61 -9.42 -4.00 -8.57
C LEU A 61 -9.72 -5.10 -7.57
N PHE A 62 -9.46 -4.83 -6.29
CA PHE A 62 -9.98 -5.59 -5.17
C PHE A 62 -11.06 -4.76 -4.49
N ILE A 63 -12.22 -5.37 -4.25
CA ILE A 63 -13.36 -4.71 -3.60
C ILE A 63 -13.76 -5.55 -2.39
N ASP A 64 -13.58 -5.01 -1.19
CA ASP A 64 -14.07 -5.64 0.03
C ASP A 64 -15.42 -5.06 0.42
N VAL A 65 -16.32 -5.92 0.89
CA VAL A 65 -17.64 -5.55 1.39
C VAL A 65 -17.79 -6.03 2.82
N ASP A 66 -17.92 -5.07 3.73
CA ASP A 66 -18.05 -5.25 5.17
C ASP A 66 -19.47 -4.93 5.63
N ILE A 67 -20.21 -5.99 5.90
CA ILE A 67 -21.52 -5.95 6.57
C ILE A 67 -21.40 -6.56 7.98
N ASN A 68 -20.53 -7.57 8.09
CA ASN A 68 -20.66 -8.74 8.98
C ASN A 68 -21.70 -9.73 8.44
N PRO A 69 -21.46 -10.40 7.30
CA PRO A 69 -20.16 -10.93 6.80
C PRO A 69 -19.20 -9.98 6.06
N SER A 70 -17.95 -10.43 5.84
CA SER A 70 -16.89 -9.74 5.07
C SER A 70 -16.43 -10.59 3.86
N ILE A 71 -16.47 -10.02 2.65
CA ILE A 71 -16.15 -10.71 1.38
C ILE A 71 -15.25 -9.82 0.51
N GLU A 72 -14.41 -10.41 -0.32
CA GLU A 72 -13.60 -9.74 -1.34
C GLU A 72 -14.02 -10.14 -2.75
N PHE A 73 -14.08 -9.18 -3.66
CA PHE A 73 -14.23 -9.38 -5.11
C PHE A 73 -12.94 -8.99 -5.83
N ALA A 74 -12.40 -9.89 -6.64
CA ALA A 74 -11.36 -9.57 -7.61
C ALA A 74 -12.02 -9.20 -8.93
N VAL A 75 -11.76 -7.99 -9.43
CA VAL A 75 -12.47 -7.39 -10.56
C VAL A 75 -11.48 -7.00 -11.67
N ASP A 76 -11.81 -7.33 -12.92
CA ASP A 76 -10.98 -6.99 -14.07
C ASP A 76 -11.14 -5.53 -14.53
N GLY A 77 -10.34 -5.14 -15.52
CA GLY A 77 -10.44 -3.82 -16.16
C GLY A 77 -11.73 -3.55 -16.94
N LYS A 78 -12.73 -4.43 -16.93
CA LYS A 78 -14.05 -4.19 -17.51
C LYS A 78 -15.14 -4.15 -16.43
N SER A 79 -14.75 -4.01 -15.16
CA SER A 79 -15.68 -4.06 -14.02
C SER A 79 -16.45 -5.39 -13.94
N VAL A 80 -15.83 -6.50 -14.37
CA VAL A 80 -16.39 -7.86 -14.27
C VAL A 80 -15.70 -8.60 -13.13
N VAL A 81 -16.49 -9.21 -12.25
CA VAL A 81 -15.98 -10.06 -11.17
C VAL A 81 -15.34 -11.31 -11.77
N LYS A 82 -14.11 -11.61 -11.32
CA LYS A 82 -13.32 -12.75 -11.78
C LYS A 82 -13.09 -13.80 -10.72
N ASP A 83 -13.06 -13.37 -9.47
CA ASP A 83 -12.90 -14.25 -8.33
C ASP A 83 -13.62 -13.62 -7.14
N VAL A 84 -14.08 -14.47 -6.23
CA VAL A 84 -14.79 -14.07 -5.02
C VAL A 84 -14.20 -14.83 -3.85
N HIS A 85 -13.69 -14.09 -2.88
CA HIS A 85 -13.03 -14.65 -1.71
C HIS A 85 -13.82 -14.30 -0.44
N PRO A 86 -14.55 -15.25 0.15
CA PRO A 86 -15.14 -15.08 1.47
C PRO A 86 -14.04 -14.95 2.53
N ILE A 87 -14.02 -13.83 3.27
CA ILE A 87 -12.96 -13.53 4.24
C ILE A 87 -13.26 -14.18 5.60
N ASN A 88 -14.54 -14.25 5.98
CA ASN A 88 -15.00 -14.88 7.21
C ASN A 88 -16.02 -16.01 6.98
N LYS A 89 -16.29 -16.81 8.03
CA LYS A 89 -17.17 -17.99 7.94
C LYS A 89 -18.60 -17.61 7.56
N GLU A 90 -19.06 -16.46 8.03
CA GLU A 90 -20.38 -15.93 7.71
C GLU A 90 -20.48 -15.61 6.21
N ALA A 91 -19.41 -15.08 5.59
CA ALA A 91 -19.37 -14.82 4.16
C ALA A 91 -19.38 -16.14 3.38
N ASP A 92 -18.61 -17.13 3.82
CA ASP A 92 -18.59 -18.45 3.18
C ASP A 92 -20.02 -19.03 3.11
N ALA A 93 -20.71 -19.07 4.25
CA ALA A 93 -22.10 -19.52 4.32
C ALA A 93 -23.05 -18.71 3.43
N LEU A 94 -22.89 -17.37 3.39
CA LEU A 94 -23.73 -16.49 2.58
C LEU A 94 -23.51 -16.70 1.06
N THR A 95 -22.29 -17.05 0.66
CA THR A 95 -21.89 -17.18 -0.76
C THR A 95 -22.10 -18.56 -1.37
N GLN A 96 -22.31 -19.62 -0.58
CA GLN A 96 -22.41 -21.01 -1.06
C GLN A 96 -23.43 -21.24 -2.18
N ASN A 97 -24.47 -20.41 -2.28
CA ASN A 97 -25.53 -20.52 -3.29
C ASN A 97 -25.68 -19.23 -4.14
N LEU A 98 -24.60 -18.45 -4.29
CA LEU A 98 -24.61 -17.23 -5.09
C LEU A 98 -23.64 -17.33 -6.28
N ASP A 99 -24.18 -17.15 -7.49
CA ASP A 99 -23.38 -16.96 -8.70
C ASP A 99 -22.94 -15.48 -8.80
N LEU A 100 -21.73 -15.21 -8.30
CA LEU A 100 -21.15 -13.86 -8.22
C LEU A 100 -19.99 -13.63 -9.20
N GLU A 101 -19.38 -14.69 -9.73
CA GLU A 101 -18.30 -14.61 -10.71
C GLU A 101 -18.83 -14.41 -12.14
N ASN A 102 -18.00 -13.80 -12.99
CA ASN A 102 -18.26 -13.57 -14.41
C ASN A 102 -19.48 -12.68 -14.73
N ILE A 103 -19.95 -11.89 -13.75
CA ILE A 103 -20.98 -10.87 -13.90
C ILE A 103 -20.42 -9.47 -13.57
N PRO A 104 -21.10 -8.39 -13.97
CA PRO A 104 -20.69 -7.03 -13.61
C PRO A 104 -20.63 -6.83 -12.09
N LEU A 105 -19.64 -6.06 -11.61
CA LEU A 105 -19.43 -5.78 -10.18
C LEU A 105 -20.70 -5.27 -9.50
N THR A 106 -21.40 -4.31 -10.10
CA THR A 106 -22.66 -3.77 -9.54
C THR A 106 -23.71 -4.86 -9.34
N GLU A 107 -23.85 -5.78 -10.30
CA GLU A 107 -24.82 -6.89 -10.20
C GLU A 107 -24.42 -7.87 -9.09
N ALA A 108 -23.14 -8.21 -8.97
CA ALA A 108 -22.64 -9.07 -7.91
C ALA A 108 -22.85 -8.45 -6.52
N LEU A 109 -22.58 -7.15 -6.37
CA LEU A 109 -22.80 -6.43 -5.12
C LEU A 109 -24.27 -6.40 -4.72
N ILE A 110 -25.19 -6.13 -5.66
CA ILE A 110 -26.62 -6.16 -5.40
C ILE A 110 -27.07 -7.56 -4.95
N LYS A 111 -26.66 -8.62 -5.66
CA LYS A 111 -26.98 -10.01 -5.27
C LYS A 111 -26.49 -10.34 -3.87
N TYR A 112 -25.25 -9.97 -3.55
CA TYR A 112 -24.66 -10.20 -2.24
C TYR A 112 -25.38 -9.43 -1.12
N ILE A 113 -25.66 -8.14 -1.34
CA ILE A 113 -26.34 -7.27 -0.37
C ILE A 113 -27.78 -7.75 -0.15
N ASP A 114 -28.53 -8.07 -1.21
CA ASP A 114 -29.88 -8.60 -1.10
C ASP A 114 -29.92 -9.92 -0.35
N LYS A 115 -28.93 -10.79 -0.58
CA LYS A 115 -28.80 -12.04 0.16
C LYS A 115 -28.46 -11.79 1.64
N ALA A 116 -27.59 -10.82 1.94
CA ALA A 116 -27.30 -10.42 3.31
C ALA A 116 -28.55 -9.85 4.03
N ILE A 117 -29.45 -9.17 3.31
CA ILE A 117 -30.74 -8.72 3.87
C ILE A 117 -31.67 -9.91 4.13
N GLU A 118 -31.79 -10.82 3.16
CA GLU A 118 -32.64 -12.03 3.27
C GLU A 118 -32.23 -12.87 4.48
N ASP A 119 -30.92 -13.07 4.68
CA ASP A 119 -30.37 -13.89 5.76
C ASP A 119 -30.26 -13.13 7.09
N GLY A 120 -30.68 -11.85 7.14
CA GLY A 120 -30.80 -11.06 8.36
C GLY A 120 -29.50 -10.41 8.85
N TYR A 121 -28.43 -10.42 8.05
CA TYR A 121 -27.19 -9.70 8.35
C TYR A 121 -27.32 -8.18 8.16
N LEU A 122 -28.24 -7.75 7.28
CA LEU A 122 -28.66 -6.35 7.13
C LEU A 122 -30.15 -6.21 7.39
N ASN A 123 -30.53 -5.39 8.36
CA ASN A 123 -31.94 -5.12 8.64
C ASN A 123 -32.43 -3.90 7.84
N ASP A 124 -33.44 -4.07 6.99
CA ASP A 124 -33.99 -2.98 6.17
C ASP A 124 -35.02 -2.09 6.90
N ARG A 125 -35.26 -2.32 8.20
CA ARG A 125 -36.30 -1.66 9.01
C ARG A 125 -35.80 -0.63 10.04
N LYS A 126 -34.56 -0.14 9.88
CA LYS A 126 -33.86 0.86 10.72
C LYS A 126 -33.59 0.43 12.17
N GLU A 127 -32.33 0.06 12.42
CA GLU A 127 -31.67 0.23 13.71
C GLU A 127 -30.32 0.92 13.52
N ASN A 128 -29.85 1.58 14.59
CA ASN A 128 -28.54 2.24 14.71
C ASN A 128 -27.41 1.19 14.79
N SER A 129 -27.35 0.25 13.86
CA SER A 129 -26.36 -0.83 13.83
C SER A 129 -26.11 -1.37 12.41
N ASN A 130 -26.95 -0.99 11.43
CA ASN A 130 -26.78 -1.37 10.03
C ASN A 130 -25.77 -0.45 9.36
N TYR A 131 -24.62 -1.01 8.99
CA TYR A 131 -23.57 -0.29 8.30
C TYR A 131 -22.92 -1.20 7.27
N LEU A 132 -22.93 -0.76 6.02
CA LEU A 132 -22.26 -1.40 4.89
C LEU A 132 -21.04 -0.55 4.52
N LEU A 133 -19.85 -1.13 4.58
CA LEU A 133 -18.64 -0.49 4.07
C LEU A 133 -18.13 -1.23 2.84
N VAL A 134 -17.91 -0.51 1.75
CA VAL A 134 -17.27 -1.01 0.54
C VAL A 134 -15.89 -0.35 0.42
N SER A 135 -14.83 -1.14 0.39
CA SER A 135 -13.45 -0.65 0.30
C SER A 135 -12.80 -1.12 -0.99
N ALA A 136 -12.27 -0.21 -1.79
CA ALA A 136 -11.74 -0.50 -3.12
C ALA A 136 -10.24 -0.16 -3.23
N ALA A 137 -9.42 -1.13 -3.65
CA ALA A 137 -7.99 -0.95 -3.88
C ALA A 137 -7.60 -1.32 -5.32
N LEU A 138 -6.71 -0.53 -5.92
CA LEU A 138 -6.08 -0.88 -7.21
C LEU A 138 -4.98 -1.91 -7.00
N ASN A 139 -4.92 -2.89 -7.90
CA ASN A 139 -3.80 -3.82 -7.99
C ASN A 139 -2.66 -3.19 -8.78
N SER A 140 -1.59 -2.77 -8.10
CA SER A 140 -0.42 -2.14 -8.75
C SER A 140 0.34 -3.11 -9.67
N LYS A 141 0.14 -4.42 -9.48
CA LYS A 141 0.77 -5.46 -10.29
C LYS A 141 0.07 -5.66 -11.64
N SER A 142 -1.15 -5.16 -11.81
CA SER A 142 -1.89 -5.22 -13.08
C SER A 142 -1.13 -4.48 -14.20
N SER A 143 -1.06 -5.09 -15.39
CA SER A 143 -0.54 -4.49 -16.61
C SER A 143 -1.31 -3.23 -17.03
N GLU A 144 -2.63 -3.13 -16.79
CA GLU A 144 -3.42 -1.94 -17.06
C GLU A 144 -2.98 -0.77 -16.17
N PHE A 145 -2.83 -1.00 -14.86
CA PHE A 145 -2.28 0.01 -13.93
C PHE A 145 -0.85 0.41 -14.31
N LYS A 146 0.01 -0.55 -14.62
CA LYS A 146 1.40 -0.30 -15.04
C LYS A 146 1.49 0.49 -16.34
N LYS A 147 0.54 0.31 -17.26
CA LYS A 147 0.52 0.99 -18.56
C LYS A 147 0.11 2.45 -18.44
N ASN A 148 -0.90 2.76 -17.63
CA ASN A 148 -1.38 4.14 -17.46
C ASN A 148 -2.06 4.36 -16.10
N ARG A 149 -1.25 4.51 -15.06
CA ARG A 149 -1.69 4.74 -13.68
C ARG A 149 -2.76 5.83 -13.55
N LEU A 150 -2.51 7.02 -14.08
CA LEU A 150 -3.42 8.17 -13.93
C LEU A 150 -4.79 7.92 -14.56
N ASN A 151 -4.84 7.26 -15.71
CA ASN A 151 -6.11 6.93 -16.34
C ASN A 151 -6.87 5.85 -15.57
N THR A 152 -6.15 4.84 -15.09
CA THR A 152 -6.72 3.77 -14.27
C THR A 152 -7.28 4.31 -12.96
N GLU A 153 -6.57 5.22 -12.29
CA GLU A 153 -7.06 5.88 -11.08
C GLU A 153 -8.32 6.71 -11.33
N LYS A 154 -8.36 7.51 -12.40
CA LYS A 154 -9.56 8.30 -12.76
C LYS A 154 -10.76 7.42 -13.13
N LYS A 155 -10.49 6.29 -13.80
CA LYS A 155 -11.51 5.32 -14.15
C LYS A 155 -12.10 4.68 -12.90
N LEU A 156 -11.27 4.29 -11.94
CA LEU A 156 -11.74 3.80 -10.64
C LEU A 156 -12.60 4.87 -9.94
N ASP A 157 -12.13 6.12 -9.88
CA ASP A 157 -12.90 7.18 -9.22
C ASP A 157 -14.30 7.32 -9.86
N SER A 158 -14.38 7.22 -11.19
CA SER A 158 -15.66 7.25 -11.93
C SER A 158 -16.52 6.00 -11.66
N GLU A 159 -15.91 4.82 -11.57
CA GLU A 159 -16.60 3.56 -11.26
C GLU A 159 -17.18 3.56 -9.85
N LEU A 160 -16.44 4.08 -8.85
CA LEU A 160 -16.92 4.17 -7.46
C LEU A 160 -18.06 5.17 -7.31
N GLU A 161 -18.03 6.30 -8.01
CA GLU A 161 -19.15 7.26 -8.00
C GLU A 161 -20.40 6.66 -8.66
N ASN A 162 -20.27 5.99 -9.80
CA ASN A 162 -21.39 5.30 -10.42
C ASN A 162 -21.97 4.21 -9.51
N LEU A 163 -21.08 3.41 -8.88
CA LEU A 163 -21.49 2.39 -7.93
C LEU A 163 -22.24 2.98 -6.74
N LYS A 164 -21.75 4.11 -6.22
CA LYS A 164 -22.41 4.83 -5.13
C LYS A 164 -23.80 5.29 -5.52
N ASP A 165 -23.96 5.87 -6.71
CA ASP A 165 -25.26 6.28 -7.23
C ASP A 165 -26.21 5.09 -7.40
N ASP A 166 -25.74 3.98 -7.98
CA ASP A 166 -26.52 2.75 -8.15
C ASP A 166 -27.00 2.20 -6.79
N LEU A 167 -26.10 2.08 -5.81
CA LEU A 167 -26.45 1.61 -4.47
C LEU A 167 -27.35 2.60 -3.72
N LEU A 168 -27.18 3.92 -3.91
CA LEU A 168 -28.04 4.94 -3.30
C LEU A 168 -29.47 4.81 -3.83
N ASN A 169 -29.61 4.60 -5.14
CA ASN A 169 -30.92 4.45 -5.77
C ASN A 169 -31.69 3.23 -5.24
N ILE A 170 -30.98 2.14 -4.89
CA ILE A 170 -31.58 0.89 -4.41
C ILE A 170 -31.79 0.90 -2.89
N TYR A 171 -30.79 1.37 -2.12
CA TYR A 171 -30.69 1.12 -0.68
C TYR A 171 -30.77 2.37 0.21
N SER A 172 -30.77 3.60 -0.33
CA SER A 172 -30.65 4.87 0.45
C SER A 172 -31.61 5.06 1.63
N ARG A 173 -32.72 4.33 1.69
CA ARG A 173 -33.71 4.42 2.78
C ARG A 173 -33.67 3.27 3.77
N LYS A 174 -32.85 2.25 3.52
CA LYS A 174 -32.79 0.99 4.29
C LYS A 174 -31.70 1.00 5.35
N PHE A 175 -30.46 1.32 4.95
CA PHE A 175 -29.29 1.33 5.84
C PHE A 175 -28.25 2.36 5.38
N ASN A 176 -27.31 2.67 6.29
CA ASN A 176 -26.18 3.54 5.96
C ASN A 176 -25.11 2.72 5.24
N PHE A 177 -24.50 3.32 4.22
CA PHE A 177 -23.36 2.72 3.57
C PHE A 177 -22.33 3.75 3.16
N GLU A 178 -21.09 3.30 3.08
CA GLU A 178 -19.96 4.11 2.64
C GLU A 178 -19.14 3.31 1.62
N ILE A 179 -18.66 4.01 0.59
CA ILE A 179 -17.77 3.45 -0.43
C ILE A 179 -16.49 4.27 -0.39
N LEU A 180 -15.36 3.62 -0.15
CA LEU A 180 -14.07 4.26 0.03
C LEU A 180 -13.04 3.64 -0.90
N LYS A 181 -12.24 4.49 -1.53
CA LYS A 181 -10.99 4.09 -2.17
C LYS A 181 -9.90 4.03 -1.11
N VAL A 182 -9.19 2.92 -1.03
CA VAL A 182 -8.09 2.71 -0.10
C VAL A 182 -6.78 2.41 -0.84
N PRO A 183 -5.62 2.84 -0.31
CA PRO A 183 -4.31 2.44 -0.83
C PRO A 183 -4.13 0.92 -0.94
N GLU A 184 -3.35 0.44 -1.91
CA GLU A 184 -3.04 -0.99 -2.06
C GLU A 184 -2.38 -1.59 -0.82
N TYR A 185 -1.72 -0.78 0.00
CA TYR A 185 -1.20 -1.17 1.29
C TYR A 185 -2.26 -1.93 2.14
N TYR A 186 -3.50 -1.45 2.15
CA TYR A 186 -4.60 -2.09 2.87
C TYR A 186 -4.90 -3.48 2.34
N LYS A 187 -4.75 -3.70 1.03
CA LYS A 187 -4.88 -5.02 0.41
C LYS A 187 -3.77 -5.97 0.87
N GLN A 188 -2.54 -5.48 1.00
CA GLN A 188 -1.42 -6.31 1.47
C GLN A 188 -1.62 -6.72 2.92
N LYS A 189 -2.00 -5.79 3.79
CA LYS A 189 -2.19 -6.06 5.21
C LYS A 189 -3.44 -6.85 5.56
N SER A 190 -4.54 -6.64 4.83
CA SER A 190 -5.74 -7.48 4.92
C SER A 190 -5.41 -8.95 4.66
N MET A 191 -4.62 -9.24 3.63
CA MET A 191 -4.15 -10.61 3.34
C MET A 191 -3.28 -11.18 4.47
N GLU A 192 -2.30 -10.42 4.97
CA GLU A 192 -1.42 -10.87 6.06
C GLU A 192 -2.19 -11.20 7.35
N LYS A 193 -3.27 -10.47 7.62
CA LYS A 193 -4.04 -10.55 8.87
C LYS A 193 -5.37 -11.29 8.74
N ASN A 194 -5.69 -11.79 7.54
CA ASN A 194 -6.96 -12.45 7.22
C ASN A 194 -8.19 -11.63 7.67
N ILE A 195 -8.21 -10.36 7.30
CA ILE A 195 -9.26 -9.38 7.63
C ILE A 195 -9.56 -8.58 6.36
N SER A 196 -10.72 -7.93 6.24
CA SER A 196 -10.96 -7.04 5.10
C SER A 196 -10.12 -5.75 5.16
N MET A 197 -9.89 -5.14 4.01
CA MET A 197 -9.25 -3.83 3.84
C MET A 197 -9.95 -2.76 4.66
N GLY A 198 -11.29 -2.72 4.63
CA GLY A 198 -12.09 -1.73 5.35
C GLY A 198 -11.93 -1.86 6.86
N LYS A 199 -12.05 -3.09 7.39
CA LYS A 199 -11.81 -3.35 8.81
C LYS A 199 -10.37 -3.09 9.23
N TYR A 200 -9.38 -3.43 8.41
CA TYR A 200 -7.98 -3.10 8.70
C TYR A 200 -7.73 -1.59 8.75
N MET A 201 -8.34 -0.82 7.84
CA MET A 201 -8.34 0.64 7.92
C MET A 201 -8.94 1.16 9.22
N VAL A 202 -10.05 0.60 9.68
CA VAL A 202 -10.64 0.99 10.97
C VAL A 202 -9.74 0.61 12.14
N TYR A 203 -9.13 -0.57 12.12
CA TYR A 203 -8.13 -1.00 13.11
C TYR A 203 -7.03 0.04 13.30
N GLU A 204 -6.48 0.56 12.20
CA GLU A 204 -5.42 1.56 12.25
C GLU A 204 -5.91 2.91 12.73
N LYS A 205 -7.04 3.40 12.20
CA LYS A 205 -7.65 4.67 12.65
C LYS A 205 -7.91 4.68 14.15
N ILE A 206 -8.33 3.56 14.74
CA ILE A 206 -8.54 3.43 16.18
C ILE A 206 -7.21 3.52 16.94
N ARG A 207 -6.18 2.81 16.47
CA ARG A 207 -4.84 2.82 17.10
C ARG A 207 -4.15 4.16 17.02
N GLU A 208 -4.32 4.89 15.93
CA GLU A 208 -3.79 6.24 15.76
C GLU A 208 -4.39 7.25 16.75
N LYS A 209 -5.64 7.04 17.19
CA LYS A 209 -6.27 7.83 18.26
C LYS A 209 -5.81 7.43 19.67
N GLY A 210 -4.81 6.55 19.78
CA GLY A 210 -4.26 6.08 21.05
C GLY A 210 -5.11 5.01 21.74
N THR A 211 -6.12 4.46 21.06
CA THR A 211 -6.94 3.37 21.61
C THR A 211 -6.35 2.02 21.21
N SER A 212 -6.03 1.18 22.19
CA SER A 212 -5.58 -0.18 21.92
C SER A 212 -6.75 -1.05 21.49
N ILE A 213 -6.61 -1.74 20.37
CA ILE A 213 -7.55 -2.76 19.89
C ILE A 213 -6.76 -3.84 19.16
N THR A 214 -7.23 -5.08 19.23
CA THR A 214 -6.63 -6.25 18.57
C THR A 214 -7.27 -6.52 17.20
N ILE A 215 -6.62 -7.34 16.37
CA ILE A 215 -7.15 -7.73 15.05
C ILE A 215 -8.45 -8.53 15.23
N GLU A 216 -8.49 -9.40 16.23
CA GLU A 216 -9.62 -10.26 16.55
C GLU A 216 -10.85 -9.45 17.00
N GLU A 217 -10.64 -8.41 17.81
CA GLU A 217 -11.70 -7.49 18.23
C GLU A 217 -12.30 -6.72 17.04
N ILE A 218 -11.49 -6.32 16.06
CA ILE A 218 -12.00 -5.66 14.85
C ILE A 218 -12.72 -6.65 13.93
N GLN A 219 -12.19 -7.86 13.77
CA GLN A 219 -12.80 -8.90 12.92
C GLN A 219 -14.20 -9.27 13.41
N SER A 220 -14.35 -9.50 14.71
CA SER A 220 -15.59 -9.94 15.36
C SER A 220 -16.52 -8.80 15.78
N GLY A 221 -15.99 -7.58 15.93
CA GLY A 221 -16.75 -6.41 16.34
C GLY A 221 -17.75 -5.95 15.27
N ASN A 222 -18.88 -5.42 15.73
CA ASN A 222 -19.83 -4.75 14.86
C ASN A 222 -19.22 -3.39 14.41
N LEU A 223 -19.06 -3.24 13.09
CA LEU A 223 -18.37 -2.09 12.50
C LEU A 223 -19.02 -0.74 12.87
N TYR A 224 -20.36 -0.66 12.88
CA TYR A 224 -21.07 0.56 13.30
C TYR A 224 -20.72 0.96 14.75
N ASN A 225 -20.71 0.01 15.68
CA ASN A 225 -20.36 0.27 17.07
C ASN A 225 -18.90 0.69 17.21
N LEU A 226 -17.97 0.01 16.52
CA LEU A 226 -16.56 0.33 16.52
C LEU A 226 -16.31 1.76 16.04
N LEU A 227 -16.99 2.18 14.97
CA LEU A 227 -16.87 3.53 14.43
C LEU A 227 -17.41 4.58 15.40
N HIS A 228 -18.60 4.36 15.98
CA HIS A 228 -19.19 5.31 16.93
C HIS A 228 -18.41 5.46 18.23
N GLN A 229 -18.03 4.34 18.85
CA GLN A 229 -17.31 4.35 20.12
C GLN A 229 -15.95 5.03 20.01
N ASN A 230 -15.34 4.97 18.83
CA ASN A 230 -14.03 5.58 18.57
C ASN A 230 -14.13 6.92 17.84
N GLY A 231 -15.34 7.47 17.63
CA GLY A 231 -15.56 8.76 16.97
C GLY A 231 -14.99 8.81 15.55
N LEU A 232 -15.26 7.77 14.77
CA LEU A 232 -14.84 7.59 13.37
C LEU A 232 -16.04 7.55 12.40
N TYR A 233 -17.26 7.77 12.89
CA TYR A 233 -18.46 7.76 12.06
C TYR A 233 -18.94 9.20 11.73
N PRO A 234 -19.30 9.50 10.47
CA PRO A 234 -19.05 8.68 9.27
C PRO A 234 -17.55 8.62 8.93
N LEU A 235 -17.12 7.58 8.22
CA LEU A 235 -15.72 7.43 7.79
C LEU A 235 -15.35 8.44 6.69
N SER A 236 -16.32 8.81 5.86
CA SER A 236 -16.26 9.86 4.85
C SER A 236 -16.95 11.12 5.37
N GLU A 237 -16.21 12.22 5.47
CA GLU A 237 -16.82 13.48 5.89
C GLU A 237 -17.74 14.05 4.79
N LYS A 238 -18.96 14.46 5.16
CA LYS A 238 -19.84 15.27 4.30
C LYS A 238 -19.18 16.62 4.05
N SER A 239 -18.50 16.79 2.91
CA SER A 239 -17.97 18.05 2.35
C SER A 239 -17.88 19.22 3.34
N THR A 240 -17.06 19.02 4.35
CA THR A 240 -16.15 19.98 4.95
C THR A 240 -14.80 19.27 4.94
N ASN A 241 -13.78 19.96 4.45
CA ASN A 241 -12.44 19.44 4.13
C ASN A 241 -11.80 18.60 5.25
N ILE A 242 -11.94 17.27 5.23
CA ILE A 242 -11.03 16.33 5.89
C ILE A 242 -11.03 15.03 5.08
N SER A 243 -9.83 14.60 4.69
CA SER A 243 -9.53 13.34 3.98
C SER A 243 -8.80 12.40 4.97
N PRO A 244 -9.17 11.11 5.11
CA PRO A 244 -8.61 10.28 6.15
C PRO A 244 -7.67 9.22 5.58
N GLU A 245 -6.36 9.48 5.56
CA GLU A 245 -5.34 8.47 5.27
C GLU A 245 -4.71 7.96 6.58
N THR A 246 -4.70 6.65 6.75
CA THR A 246 -4.02 5.93 7.83
C THR A 246 -3.13 4.86 7.22
N THR A 247 -2.08 4.43 7.92
CA THR A 247 -1.40 3.10 7.87
C THR A 247 -0.20 3.05 8.85
N PRO A 248 0.19 1.86 9.37
CA PRO A 248 0.17 1.47 10.78
C PRO A 248 1.50 1.44 11.50
N VAL A 249 1.36 1.50 12.83
CA VAL A 249 2.37 1.15 13.83
C VAL A 249 2.48 -0.39 14.01
N SER A 250 3.70 -0.92 13.99
CA SER A 250 4.03 -2.32 14.27
C SER A 250 3.88 -2.69 15.77
N MET A 251 3.49 -3.94 16.07
CA MET A 251 3.31 -4.47 17.44
C MET A 251 4.63 -5.04 17.98
N SER A 252 5.07 -4.52 19.14
CA SER A 252 6.11 -5.13 19.98
C SER A 252 5.45 -6.06 21.02
N THR A 253 5.90 -7.31 21.07
CA THR A 253 5.54 -8.32 22.06
C THR A 253 6.32 -8.10 23.35
N TYR A 254 5.68 -7.62 24.42
CA TYR A 254 6.28 -7.59 25.75
C TYR A 254 6.01 -8.91 26.48
N ALA A 255 7.09 -9.67 26.66
CA ALA A 255 7.15 -10.80 27.57
C ALA A 255 6.97 -10.34 29.03
N VAL A 256 6.07 -11.01 29.76
CA VAL A 256 5.85 -10.82 31.19
C VAL A 256 7.05 -11.36 31.96
N SER A 257 7.76 -10.49 32.68
CA SER A 257 8.68 -10.87 33.74
C SER A 257 8.13 -10.37 35.07
N GLN A 258 7.76 -11.32 35.95
CA GLN A 258 7.28 -11.07 37.30
C GLN A 258 8.47 -10.90 38.25
N THR A 259 8.52 -9.82 39.04
CA THR A 259 8.97 -9.80 40.46
C THR A 259 8.76 -8.39 41.09
N PRO A 260 8.68 -8.25 42.42
CA PRO A 260 7.48 -7.71 43.08
C PRO A 260 7.61 -6.27 43.62
N GLN A 261 6.45 -5.64 43.78
CA GLN A 261 6.24 -4.35 44.47
C GLN A 261 6.80 -4.35 45.89
N SER A 262 7.50 -3.26 46.24
CA SER A 262 7.62 -2.80 47.63
C SER A 262 6.78 -1.55 47.84
N ILE A 263 5.94 -1.65 48.86
CA ILE A 263 5.02 -0.68 49.42
C ILE A 263 5.79 0.45 50.10
N PHE A 264 5.41 1.72 49.90
CA PHE A 264 5.47 2.74 50.96
C PHE A 264 4.32 3.76 50.82
N THR A 265 3.56 3.84 51.92
CA THR A 265 2.49 4.79 52.25
C THR A 265 3.11 6.11 52.75
N PRO A 266 2.44 7.27 52.64
CA PRO A 266 3.04 8.58 52.90
C PRO A 266 2.99 8.95 54.38
N GLU A 267 3.94 9.79 54.82
CA GLU A 267 3.82 10.50 56.08
C GLU A 267 4.17 11.99 55.89
N ALA A 268 3.27 12.83 56.39
CA ALA A 268 3.35 14.27 56.38
C ALA A 268 3.71 14.76 57.78
N THR A 269 4.66 15.69 57.92
CA THR A 269 4.57 16.81 58.89
C THR A 269 5.56 17.91 58.47
N GLY A 270 5.11 19.16 58.41
CA GLY A 270 5.87 20.29 57.86
C GLY A 270 6.46 21.26 58.88
N LYS A 271 7.09 22.34 58.37
CA LYS A 271 6.93 23.73 58.84
C LYS A 271 7.73 24.75 57.99
N ALA A 272 7.03 25.84 57.65
CA ALA A 272 7.42 27.26 57.49
C ALA A 272 8.70 27.65 56.70
N GLU A 273 8.57 28.32 55.54
CA GLU A 273 8.61 29.80 55.32
C GLU A 273 9.99 30.13 54.70
N VAL A 274 10.15 30.79 53.54
CA VAL A 274 9.93 32.22 53.24
C VAL A 274 9.82 32.47 51.72
N THR A 275 8.97 33.42 51.34
CA THR A 275 8.76 33.98 49.98
C THR A 275 9.84 35.02 49.60
N PRO A 276 10.13 35.21 48.30
CA PRO A 276 10.09 36.57 47.79
C PRO A 276 9.30 36.75 46.46
N THR A 277 8.60 37.87 46.43
CA THR A 277 7.73 38.47 45.40
C THR A 277 8.58 39.14 44.28
N PRO A 278 8.05 39.34 43.05
CA PRO A 278 8.86 39.66 41.87
C PRO A 278 9.15 41.17 41.72
N THR A 279 10.33 41.48 41.21
CA THR A 279 10.78 42.85 40.94
C THR A 279 10.45 43.27 39.51
N TYR A 280 9.53 44.23 39.39
CA TYR A 280 9.31 45.06 38.20
C TYR A 280 10.51 46.00 37.97
N TYR A 281 11.00 46.08 36.73
CA TYR A 281 11.77 47.24 36.26
C TYR A 281 11.14 47.85 35.01
N LYS A 282 11.04 49.18 35.06
CA LYS A 282 10.42 50.08 34.09
C LYS A 282 11.21 50.21 32.79
N THR A 283 10.46 50.29 31.70
CA THR A 283 10.80 50.86 30.40
C THR A 283 11.25 52.32 30.49
N PRO A 284 12.24 52.74 29.69
CA PRO A 284 12.31 54.09 29.13
C PRO A 284 12.00 54.07 27.62
N SER A 285 11.07 54.94 27.21
CA SER A 285 10.82 55.32 25.80
C SER A 285 11.67 56.51 25.39
N ILE A 286 11.76 56.73 24.06
CA ILE A 286 12.28 57.85 23.22
C ILE A 286 13.25 57.22 22.19
N THR A 287 13.16 57.32 20.86
CA THR A 287 12.32 58.08 19.91
C THR A 287 12.50 57.45 18.51
N SER A 288 11.45 57.47 17.67
CA SER A 288 11.42 57.09 16.23
C SER A 288 12.30 58.04 15.39
N GLU A 289 13.11 57.57 14.41
CA GLU A 289 12.80 57.37 12.96
C GLU A 289 14.16 57.33 12.18
N PRO A 290 14.30 56.93 10.88
CA PRO A 290 13.88 55.71 10.17
C PRO A 290 15.06 54.88 9.56
N THR A 291 14.74 53.63 9.20
CA THR A 291 15.31 52.80 8.09
C THR A 291 16.83 52.51 8.01
N HIS A 292 17.21 51.28 8.38
CA HIS A 292 17.89 50.35 7.46
C HIS A 292 17.57 48.90 7.86
N LYS A 293 16.88 48.14 6.99
CA LYS A 293 16.67 46.70 7.16
C LYS A 293 18.02 45.99 7.06
N ILE A 294 18.56 45.53 8.18
CA ILE A 294 19.69 44.60 8.17
C ILE A 294 19.13 43.20 7.87
N LYS A 295 19.56 42.63 6.75
CA LYS A 295 19.29 41.25 6.35
C LYS A 295 20.00 40.32 7.37
N PRO A 296 19.34 39.31 7.94
CA PRO A 296 20.01 38.33 8.79
C PRO A 296 20.90 37.44 7.91
N SER A 297 22.18 37.77 7.74
CA SER A 297 23.12 36.91 7.00
C SER A 297 24.54 36.82 7.59
N ASP A 298 24.86 37.49 8.70
CA ASP A 298 26.24 37.52 9.20
C ASP A 298 26.42 36.86 10.58
N ILE A 299 25.64 35.81 10.89
CA ILE A 299 26.00 34.86 11.95
C ILE A 299 26.95 33.82 11.31
N PRO A 300 28.13 33.53 11.87
CA PRO A 300 28.99 32.45 11.38
C PRO A 300 28.21 31.13 11.42
N LYS A 301 27.82 30.63 10.25
CA LYS A 301 27.07 29.37 10.11
C LYS A 301 28.01 28.19 10.42
N VAL A 302 27.54 27.29 11.27
CA VAL A 302 28.24 26.06 11.68
C VAL A 302 28.60 25.26 10.42
N THR A 303 29.86 24.82 10.31
CA THR A 303 30.30 23.93 9.22
C THR A 303 29.48 22.64 9.27
N ASP A 304 28.84 22.28 8.16
CA ASP A 304 28.07 21.04 8.07
C ASP A 304 28.97 19.86 7.71
N LEU A 305 29.08 18.91 8.64
CA LEU A 305 29.89 17.69 8.51
C LEU A 305 29.05 16.47 8.10
N ALA A 306 27.75 16.64 7.83
CA ALA A 306 26.91 15.57 7.36
C ALA A 306 27.40 15.00 6.03
N GLN A 307 27.19 13.70 5.84
CA GLN A 307 27.54 12.97 4.62
C GLN A 307 26.89 13.61 3.38
N TYR A 308 25.63 14.03 3.50
CA TYR A 308 24.96 14.88 2.50
C TYR A 308 24.53 16.21 3.12
N ASN A 309 25.35 17.24 2.88
CA ASN A 309 25.20 18.61 3.39
C ASN A 309 24.87 19.64 2.30
N PHE A 310 24.86 19.21 1.04
CA PHE A 310 24.58 20.01 -0.14
C PHE A 310 25.48 21.25 -0.35
N GLU A 311 26.61 21.39 0.35
CA GLU A 311 27.50 22.56 0.16
C GLU A 311 28.12 22.58 -1.25
N ASN A 312 28.35 21.37 -1.80
CA ASN A 312 28.99 21.13 -3.10
C ASN A 312 28.04 20.53 -4.15
N GLY A 313 26.80 21.05 -4.22
CA GLY A 313 25.82 20.65 -5.22
C GLY A 313 24.87 19.56 -4.72
N PHE A 314 24.39 18.71 -5.62
CA PHE A 314 23.32 17.75 -5.32
C PHE A 314 23.78 16.45 -4.65
N GLN A 315 25.08 16.18 -4.63
CA GLN A 315 25.66 14.96 -4.02
C GLN A 315 24.97 13.64 -4.45
N GLY A 316 24.52 13.57 -5.71
CA GLY A 316 23.85 12.39 -6.25
C GLY A 316 22.36 12.30 -5.97
N PHE A 317 21.76 13.26 -5.25
CA PHE A 317 20.32 13.34 -5.07
C PHE A 317 19.60 13.69 -6.38
N LYS A 318 18.50 12.98 -6.61
CA LYS A 318 17.54 13.22 -7.67
C LYS A 318 16.20 13.54 -7.02
N VAL A 319 15.36 14.28 -7.74
CA VAL A 319 13.99 14.53 -7.34
C VAL A 319 13.05 14.04 -8.44
N SER A 320 12.11 13.18 -8.08
CA SER A 320 11.05 12.70 -8.96
C SER A 320 9.74 13.44 -8.67
N ASN A 321 8.94 13.67 -9.71
CA ASN A 321 7.61 14.30 -9.68
C ASN A 321 7.55 15.79 -9.31
N ALA A 322 8.61 16.37 -8.72
CA ALA A 322 8.66 17.81 -8.45
C ALA A 322 8.60 18.68 -9.72
N ILE A 323 8.26 19.97 -9.54
CA ILE A 323 8.29 20.98 -10.61
C ILE A 323 9.74 21.34 -10.93
N GLU A 324 10.49 21.74 -9.90
CA GLU A 324 11.88 22.22 -9.99
C GLU A 324 12.62 21.90 -8.69
N PHE A 325 13.95 21.73 -8.74
CA PHE A 325 14.78 21.63 -7.54
C PHE A 325 16.14 22.30 -7.75
N TYR A 326 16.71 22.83 -6.67
CA TYR A 326 17.90 23.67 -6.68
C TYR A 326 18.79 23.37 -5.50
N ASN A 327 20.11 23.49 -5.69
CA ASN A 327 21.03 23.67 -4.58
C ASN A 327 21.01 25.15 -4.19
N SER A 328 20.42 25.48 -3.05
CA SER A 328 19.98 26.84 -2.71
C SER A 328 20.56 27.32 -1.39
N SER A 329 20.85 28.61 -1.28
CA SER A 329 21.23 29.29 -0.03
C SER A 329 20.07 29.99 0.67
N ASP A 330 18.83 29.77 0.21
CA ASP A 330 17.65 30.48 0.73
C ASP A 330 17.31 30.07 2.17
N ASN A 331 17.47 28.79 2.49
CA ASN A 331 17.20 28.21 3.81
C ASN A 331 18.06 26.96 3.97
N ALA A 332 18.92 26.91 4.97
CA ALA A 332 19.78 25.74 5.25
C ALA A 332 19.78 25.46 6.75
N PHE A 333 19.76 24.19 7.11
CA PHE A 333 19.78 23.72 8.49
C PHE A 333 21.16 23.94 9.11
N ALA A 334 22.21 23.50 8.40
CA ALA A 334 23.60 23.77 8.70
C ALA A 334 24.31 24.26 7.44
N GLY A 335 25.55 24.76 7.56
CA GLY A 335 26.27 25.27 6.39
C GLY A 335 25.56 26.43 5.68
N THR A 336 25.81 26.59 4.39
CA THR A 336 25.31 27.69 3.57
C THR A 336 24.26 27.28 2.54
N LYS A 337 24.10 25.98 2.26
CA LYS A 337 23.20 25.49 1.23
C LYS A 337 22.38 24.29 1.68
N SER A 338 21.25 24.09 1.00
CA SER A 338 20.42 22.90 1.13
C SER A 338 19.82 22.53 -0.24
N LEU A 339 19.13 21.40 -0.29
CA LEU A 339 18.31 21.04 -1.44
C LEU A 339 16.93 21.69 -1.31
N LYS A 340 16.62 22.65 -2.18
CA LYS A 340 15.32 23.33 -2.27
C LYS A 340 14.47 22.66 -3.35
N ILE A 341 13.26 22.24 -3.00
CA ILE A 341 12.35 21.53 -3.92
C ILE A 341 11.05 22.31 -4.04
N ARG A 342 10.65 22.59 -5.29
CA ARG A 342 9.33 23.10 -5.64
C ARG A 342 8.42 21.91 -5.95
N MET A 343 7.56 21.60 -5.00
CA MET A 343 6.64 20.47 -5.10
C MET A 343 5.61 20.67 -6.22
N ARG A 344 5.15 19.56 -6.78
CA ARG A 344 4.03 19.48 -7.73
C ARG A 344 2.82 19.02 -6.95
N SER A 345 1.75 19.80 -7.02
CA SER A 345 0.56 19.47 -6.25
C SER A 345 -0.06 18.13 -6.63
N GLY A 346 -0.39 17.32 -5.62
CA GLY A 346 -1.18 16.10 -5.74
C GLY A 346 -0.41 14.86 -6.17
N GLU A 347 0.92 14.92 -6.17
CA GLU A 347 1.79 13.77 -6.37
C GLU A 347 2.83 13.70 -5.24
N ASP A 348 3.15 12.49 -4.80
CA ASP A 348 4.26 12.29 -3.87
C ASP A 348 5.60 12.58 -4.56
N GLU A 349 6.44 13.38 -3.92
CA GLU A 349 7.81 13.61 -4.37
C GLU A 349 8.80 12.69 -3.68
N TYR A 350 9.73 12.15 -4.48
CA TYR A 350 10.82 11.31 -3.99
C TYR A 350 12.11 12.08 -4.17
N ILE A 351 12.81 12.33 -3.06
CA ILE A 351 14.10 13.03 -3.01
C ILE A 351 15.13 12.05 -2.47
N ASP A 352 15.93 11.48 -3.36
CA ASP A 352 16.72 10.30 -3.02
C ASP A 352 18.03 10.20 -3.78
N THR A 353 18.93 9.39 -3.25
CA THR A 353 20.17 9.02 -3.92
C THR A 353 20.45 7.52 -3.78
N SER A 354 21.08 6.94 -4.81
CA SER A 354 21.68 5.61 -4.74
C SER A 354 23.18 5.64 -4.48
N ASN A 355 23.77 6.82 -4.28
CA ASN A 355 25.20 6.98 -4.02
C ASN A 355 25.50 6.92 -2.52
N VAL A 356 25.04 5.87 -1.84
CA VAL A 356 25.16 5.69 -0.38
C VAL A 356 26.63 5.49 0.01
N ASP A 357 27.26 6.55 0.53
CA ASP A 357 28.68 6.57 0.91
C ASP A 357 28.90 7.52 2.09
N PRO A 358 29.54 7.07 3.20
CA PRO A 358 29.97 5.70 3.51
C PRO A 358 28.82 4.68 3.56
N SER A 359 29.14 3.40 3.34
CA SER A 359 28.13 2.34 3.47
C SER A 359 27.53 2.31 4.88
N ILE A 360 26.21 2.17 4.96
CA ILE A 360 25.45 2.11 6.21
C ILE A 360 25.45 0.67 6.72
N THR A 361 25.62 0.49 8.03
CA THR A 361 25.62 -0.83 8.70
C THR A 361 24.34 -1.07 9.50
N HIS A 362 24.14 -2.30 9.96
CA HIS A 362 23.02 -2.66 10.83
C HIS A 362 23.02 -1.80 12.10
N GLY A 363 21.84 -1.48 12.60
CA GLY A 363 21.67 -0.73 13.85
C GLY A 363 21.96 0.78 13.73
N THR A 364 22.58 1.23 12.63
CA THR A 364 22.86 2.64 12.36
C THR A 364 21.57 3.44 12.26
N THR A 365 21.58 4.66 12.80
CA THR A 365 20.45 5.60 12.69
C THR A 365 20.78 6.71 11.72
N ILE A 366 20.03 6.78 10.63
CA ILE A 366 20.10 7.85 9.64
C ILE A 366 19.25 9.02 10.14
N THR A 367 19.83 10.21 10.17
CA THR A 367 19.16 11.45 10.58
C THR A 367 18.98 12.36 9.37
N PHE A 368 17.76 12.81 9.14
CA PHE A 368 17.36 13.71 8.07
C PHE A 368 16.86 15.02 8.66
N HIS A 369 17.21 16.14 8.04
CA HIS A 369 16.63 17.44 8.36
C HIS A 369 15.76 17.90 7.20
N VAL A 370 14.48 18.12 7.49
CA VAL A 370 13.49 18.51 6.47
C VAL A 370 12.75 19.75 6.93
N TRP A 371 12.83 20.83 6.16
CA TRP A 371 12.05 22.03 6.37
C TRP A 371 10.73 21.93 5.64
N ILE A 372 9.63 22.10 6.38
CA ILE A 372 8.27 21.98 5.86
C ILE A 372 7.53 23.30 6.05
N PRO A 373 6.89 23.86 5.00
CA PRO A 373 6.10 25.09 5.12
C PRO A 373 4.77 24.84 5.84
N GLU A 374 4.17 25.93 6.32
CA GLU A 374 2.76 25.94 6.71
C GLU A 374 1.86 25.74 5.48
N THR A 375 1.10 24.64 5.47
CA THR A 375 0.25 24.24 4.36
C THR A 375 -0.74 23.16 4.78
N THR A 376 -1.84 23.04 4.03
CA THR A 376 -2.79 21.91 4.12
C THR A 376 -2.48 20.81 3.11
N GLU A 377 -1.54 21.05 2.19
CA GLU A 377 -1.30 20.17 1.04
C GLU A 377 -0.25 19.10 1.33
N ILE A 378 0.70 19.32 2.25
CA ILE A 378 1.64 18.26 2.66
C ILE A 378 0.96 17.42 3.75
N THR A 379 0.86 16.11 3.56
CA THR A 379 0.24 15.19 4.52
C THR A 379 1.25 14.54 5.44
N ALA A 380 2.46 14.25 4.94
CA ALA A 380 3.51 13.63 5.74
C ALA A 380 4.89 13.68 5.06
N VAL A 381 5.91 13.37 5.85
CA VAL A 381 7.31 13.18 5.42
C VAL A 381 7.75 11.78 5.83
N GLU A 382 8.23 10.99 4.89
CA GLU A 382 8.72 9.63 5.13
C GLU A 382 10.18 9.53 4.68
N PRO A 383 11.17 9.67 5.59
CA PRO A 383 12.50 9.19 5.29
C PRO A 383 12.49 7.69 5.09
N PHE A 384 13.28 7.22 4.14
CA PHE A 384 13.35 5.82 3.77
C PHE A 384 14.75 5.39 3.37
N TYR A 385 14.95 4.08 3.36
CA TYR A 385 16.04 3.43 2.66
C TYR A 385 15.54 2.20 1.89
N GLN A 386 16.31 1.77 0.89
CA GLN A 386 16.13 0.47 0.24
C GLN A 386 17.37 -0.39 0.43
N ASP A 387 17.14 -1.64 0.81
CA ASP A 387 18.15 -2.62 1.18
C ASP A 387 18.82 -3.27 -0.04
N ALA A 388 19.57 -4.37 0.18
CA ALA A 388 20.24 -5.11 -0.88
C ALA A 388 19.29 -5.75 -1.91
N ASP A 389 18.07 -6.06 -1.50
CA ASP A 389 17.01 -6.70 -2.27
C ASP A 389 16.02 -5.67 -2.85
N TRP A 390 16.25 -4.38 -2.60
CA TRP A 390 15.40 -3.23 -2.95
C TRP A 390 14.08 -3.17 -2.16
N GLU A 391 13.99 -3.89 -1.05
CA GLU A 391 12.86 -3.77 -0.14
C GLU A 391 12.88 -2.39 0.53
N TRP A 392 11.69 -1.81 0.71
CA TRP A 392 11.53 -0.45 1.20
C TRP A 392 11.30 -0.44 2.71
N THR A 393 12.14 0.30 3.42
CA THR A 393 11.93 0.59 4.84
C THR A 393 11.85 2.09 5.04
N GLY A 394 10.73 2.57 5.60
CA GLY A 394 10.47 3.98 5.82
C GLY A 394 9.83 4.27 7.17
N ASN A 395 9.83 5.55 7.57
CA ASN A 395 9.24 6.02 8.81
C ASN A 395 8.35 7.24 8.55
N TRP A 396 7.03 7.06 8.59
CA TRP A 396 6.06 8.13 8.37
C TRP A 396 6.04 9.14 9.53
N ASN A 397 6.23 10.41 9.20
CA ASN A 397 6.08 11.54 10.11
C ASN A 397 4.96 12.42 9.56
N PHE A 398 3.77 12.29 10.14
CA PHE A 398 2.59 13.01 9.66
C PHE A 398 2.76 14.51 9.89
N TYR A 399 2.17 15.31 8.99
CA TYR A 399 2.26 16.77 9.06
C TYR A 399 1.84 17.33 10.43
N SER A 400 0.85 16.70 11.08
CA SER A 400 0.37 17.05 12.43
C SER A 400 1.41 16.86 13.55
N GLN A 401 2.46 16.07 13.31
CA GLN A 401 3.57 15.82 14.22
C GLN A 401 4.79 16.70 13.91
N LEU A 402 4.81 17.33 12.73
CA LEU A 402 5.87 18.22 12.30
C LEU A 402 5.58 19.63 12.79
N THR A 403 6.63 20.43 12.91
CA THR A 403 6.51 21.86 13.17
C THR A 403 6.53 22.60 11.83
N PRO A 404 5.41 23.24 11.42
CA PRO A 404 5.37 24.03 10.20
C PRO A 404 6.33 25.22 10.23
N ASN A 405 6.73 25.67 9.05
CA ASN A 405 7.71 26.75 8.83
C ASN A 405 9.06 26.54 9.56
N SER A 406 9.40 25.29 9.89
CA SER A 406 10.57 24.94 10.69
C SER A 406 11.29 23.72 10.15
N TRP A 407 12.56 23.57 10.53
CA TRP A 407 13.32 22.34 10.29
C TRP A 407 12.87 21.26 11.27
N ASN A 408 12.61 20.08 10.74
CA ASN A 408 12.25 18.89 11.50
C ASN A 408 13.39 17.87 11.40
N THR A 409 13.87 17.40 12.55
CA THR A 409 14.87 16.33 12.63
C THR A 409 14.16 14.99 12.71
N ILE A 410 14.32 14.17 11.67
CA ILE A 410 13.66 12.88 11.57
C ILE A 410 14.71 11.77 11.52
N LYS A 411 14.50 10.70 12.29
CA LYS A 411 15.43 9.59 12.41
C LYS A 411 14.84 8.30 11.86
N LEU A 412 15.66 7.52 11.17
CA LEU A 412 15.33 6.20 10.64
C LEU A 412 16.44 5.22 11.00
N LYS A 413 16.10 4.19 11.77
CA LYS A 413 17.05 3.14 12.18
C LYS A 413 17.10 2.03 11.12
N VAL A 414 18.30 1.64 10.73
CA VAL A 414 18.54 0.41 9.94
C VAL A 414 18.43 -0.79 10.86
N LEU A 415 17.62 -1.77 10.49
CA LEU A 415 17.32 -2.92 11.34
C LEU A 415 18.53 -3.86 11.46
N GLU A 416 18.52 -4.71 12.49
CA GLU A 416 19.64 -5.62 12.79
C GLU A 416 19.70 -6.82 11.82
N ASP A 417 18.59 -7.12 11.16
CA ASP A 417 18.38 -8.20 10.20
C ASP A 417 18.27 -7.72 8.75
N GLU A 418 18.53 -6.44 8.49
CA GLU A 418 18.37 -5.82 7.18
C GLU A 418 19.42 -6.36 6.17
N PRO A 419 19.03 -6.77 4.95
CA PRO A 419 19.96 -7.12 3.89
C PRO A 419 20.89 -5.96 3.48
N LEU A 420 22.21 -6.09 3.67
CA LEU A 420 23.19 -5.10 3.21
C LEU A 420 23.78 -5.40 1.82
N PRO A 421 24.18 -4.38 1.04
CA PRO A 421 24.28 -2.96 1.42
C PRO A 421 22.95 -2.21 1.27
N ILE A 422 22.77 -1.15 2.04
CA ILE A 422 21.75 -0.13 1.74
C ILE A 422 22.07 0.52 0.40
N ARG A 423 21.17 0.36 -0.57
CA ARG A 423 21.37 0.77 -1.97
C ARG A 423 20.85 2.17 -2.27
N ARG A 424 19.89 2.64 -1.48
CA ARG A 424 19.23 3.92 -1.71
C ARG A 424 18.76 4.48 -0.40
N ILE A 425 18.86 5.79 -0.23
CA ILE A 425 18.25 6.52 0.87
C ILE A 425 17.56 7.77 0.33
N GLY A 426 16.56 8.26 1.05
CA GLY A 426 15.89 9.48 0.66
C GLY A 426 14.77 9.88 1.59
N VAL A 427 14.03 10.88 1.13
CA VAL A 427 12.80 11.36 1.75
C VAL A 427 11.70 11.35 0.71
N LYS A 428 10.57 10.74 1.06
CA LYS A 428 9.31 10.90 0.35
C LYS A 428 8.52 12.02 1.03
N ILE A 429 8.05 12.99 0.27
CA ILE A 429 7.09 13.99 0.74
C ILE A 429 5.73 13.62 0.18
N ALA A 430 4.78 13.33 1.05
CA ALA A 430 3.42 13.02 0.64
C ALA A 430 2.59 14.30 0.57
N ALA A 431 1.86 14.46 -0.53
CA ALA A 431 1.07 15.64 -0.80
C ALA A 431 -0.35 15.29 -1.28
N GLN A 432 -1.32 16.04 -0.77
CA GLN A 432 -2.72 16.03 -1.18
C GLN A 432 -3.08 17.36 -1.86
N GLY A 433 -4.16 17.34 -2.65
CA GLY A 433 -4.72 18.55 -3.25
C GLY A 433 -4.00 19.02 -4.52
N LYS A 434 -4.58 20.01 -5.22
CA LYS A 434 -4.17 20.42 -6.58
C LYS A 434 -3.50 21.79 -6.67
N ASN A 435 -3.32 22.51 -5.54
CA ASN A 435 -2.90 23.91 -5.56
C ASN A 435 -1.67 24.26 -4.69
N PHE A 436 -0.82 23.31 -4.31
CA PHE A 436 0.40 23.66 -3.59
C PHE A 436 1.39 24.43 -4.48
N SER A 437 1.95 25.53 -3.94
CA SER A 437 2.95 26.37 -4.62
C SER A 437 4.10 26.80 -3.70
N GLY A 438 4.42 25.99 -2.68
CA GLY A 438 5.50 26.23 -1.74
C GLY A 438 6.80 25.49 -2.07
N TYR A 439 7.80 25.67 -1.19
CA TYR A 439 9.06 24.97 -1.25
C TYR A 439 9.27 24.14 0.01
N VAL A 440 9.85 22.96 -0.14
CA VAL A 440 10.41 22.17 0.95
C VAL A 440 11.93 22.17 0.82
N TYR A 441 12.63 21.96 1.93
CA TYR A 441 14.09 21.90 1.93
C TYR A 441 14.58 20.65 2.65
N ILE A 442 15.64 20.04 2.13
CA ILE A 442 16.31 18.90 2.75
C ILE A 442 17.77 19.25 2.94
N ASP A 443 18.30 18.93 4.11
CA ASP A 443 19.67 19.26 4.48
C ASP A 443 20.27 18.27 5.49
N SER A 444 21.59 18.34 5.66
CA SER A 444 22.36 17.67 6.71
C SER A 444 21.95 16.22 7.00
N ILE A 445 21.93 15.38 5.97
CA ILE A 445 21.61 13.94 6.10
C ILE A 445 22.86 13.21 6.57
N SER A 446 22.77 12.58 7.74
CA SER A 446 23.93 11.99 8.40
C SER A 446 23.64 10.66 9.08
N TRP A 447 24.69 9.88 9.27
CA TRP A 447 24.69 8.67 10.08
C TRP A 447 26.08 8.46 10.69
N GLU A 448 26.12 7.72 11.80
CA GLU A 448 27.35 7.33 12.50
C GLU A 448 27.53 5.82 12.54
#